data_AF-A0A7V5RMW2-F1
#
_entry.id   AF-A0A7V5RMW2-F1
#
_cell.length_a   1.000
_cell.length_b   1.000
_cell.length_c   1.000
_cell.angle_alpha   90.00
_cell.angle_beta   90.00
_cell.angle_gamma   90.00
#
_symmetry.space_group_name_H-M   'P 1'
#
loop_
_entity.id
_entity.type
_entity.pdbx_description
1 polymer ?
#
loop_
_entity_poly.entity_id
_entity_poly.type
_entity_poly.pdbx_seq_one_letter_code
_entity_poly.pdbx_strand_id
1 'polypeptide(L)' 'QTSFLTPPFGFSLFYLKGVAPENVQTTQIYRGILPFIVIQLIGLTMVILWPETVTWLPAWLMQR' A
#
# COMPACT_ATOMS: atom_id res chain seq x y z
N GLN A 1 1.00 -4.89 -0.78
CA GLN A 1 1.41 -4.35 -2.11
C GLN A 1 2.26 -3.08 -2.04
N THR A 2 2.66 -2.60 -0.85
CA THR A 2 3.60 -1.46 -0.68
C THR A 2 4.98 -1.67 -1.32
N SER A 3 5.39 -2.94 -1.49
CA SER A 3 6.66 -3.29 -2.13
C SER A 3 6.80 -2.70 -3.54
N PHE A 4 5.72 -2.62 -4.33
CA PHE A 4 5.74 -2.04 -5.69
C PHE A 4 5.99 -0.52 -5.74
N LEU A 5 5.87 0.18 -4.61
CA LEU A 5 5.86 1.64 -4.52
C LEU A 5 7.06 2.22 -3.74
N THR A 6 7.87 1.39 -3.07
CA THR A 6 8.98 1.82 -2.19
C THR A 6 10.30 1.15 -2.63
N PRO A 7 11.44 1.86 -2.75
CA PRO A 7 12.72 1.23 -3.13
C PRO A 7 13.15 0.16 -2.10
N PRO A 8 13.71 -1.02 -2.49
CA PRO A 8 14.30 -1.42 -3.78
C PRO A 8 13.33 -2.12 -4.77
N PHE A 9 12.04 -2.23 -4.44
CA PHE A 9 11.00 -2.91 -5.25
C PHE A 9 10.03 -1.94 -5.97
N GLY A 10 10.42 -0.67 -6.14
CA GLY A 10 9.63 0.39 -6.78
C GLY A 10 9.41 0.25 -8.30
N PHE A 11 9.17 -0.95 -8.83
CA PHE A 11 8.95 -1.19 -10.26
C PHE A 11 7.82 -0.32 -10.84
N SER A 12 6.72 -0.15 -10.11
CA SER A 12 5.63 0.72 -10.54
C SER A 12 6.06 2.19 -10.56
N LEU A 13 6.91 2.60 -9.62
CA LEU A 13 7.43 3.97 -9.56
C LEU A 13 8.41 4.26 -10.72
N PHE A 14 9.28 3.31 -11.05
CA PHE A 14 10.19 3.41 -12.19
C PHE A 14 9.47 3.31 -13.53
N TYR A 15 8.43 2.47 -13.63
CA TYR A 15 7.55 2.42 -14.80
C TYR A 15 6.83 3.74 -15.03
N LEU A 16 6.22 4.30 -13.97
CA LEU A 16 5.57 5.61 -14.02
C LEU A 16 6.55 6.71 -14.41
N LYS A 17 7.79 6.68 -13.93
CA LYS A 17 8.83 7.62 -14.38
C LYS A 17 9.22 7.42 -15.85
N GLY A 18 9.23 6.20 -16.36
CA GLY A 18 9.55 5.89 -17.76
C GLY A 18 8.50 6.36 -18.76
N VAL A 19 7.24 6.50 -18.34
CA VAL A 19 6.13 7.03 -19.17
C VAL A 19 5.73 8.47 -18.83
N ALA A 20 6.24 9.02 -17.73
CA ALA A 20 5.94 10.38 -17.32
C ALA A 20 6.68 11.41 -18.19
N PRO A 21 6.01 12.49 -18.62
CA PRO A 21 6.66 13.56 -19.38
C PRO A 21 7.77 14.24 -18.56
N GLU A 22 8.76 14.82 -19.25
CA GLU A 22 10.01 15.34 -18.64
C GLU A 22 9.79 16.42 -17.56
N ASN A 23 8.64 17.08 -17.58
CA ASN A 23 8.24 18.08 -16.60
C ASN A 23 7.79 17.49 -15.26
N VAL A 24 7.53 16.18 -15.18
CA VAL A 24 7.11 15.49 -13.95
C VAL A 24 8.33 15.04 -13.17
N GLN A 25 8.59 15.72 -12.07
CA GLN A 25 9.67 15.35 -11.16
C GLN A 25 9.30 14.10 -10.37
N THR A 26 10.29 13.26 -10.09
CA THR A 26 10.13 12.05 -9.28
C THR A 26 9.57 12.36 -7.89
N THR A 27 9.89 13.52 -7.33
CA THR A 27 9.36 14.03 -6.07
C THR A 27 7.84 14.22 -6.08
N GLN A 28 7.25 14.59 -7.22
CA GLN A 28 5.79 14.71 -7.38
C GLN A 28 5.12 13.35 -7.35
N ILE A 29 5.74 12.35 -7.98
CA ILE A 29 5.26 10.96 -7.99
C ILE A 29 5.28 10.39 -6.56
N TYR A 30 6.38 10.59 -5.81
CA TYR A 30 6.48 10.16 -4.42
C TYR A 30 5.44 10.83 -3.51
N ARG A 31 5.23 12.14 -3.66
CA ARG A 31 4.22 12.87 -2.89
C ARG A 31 2.81 12.37 -3.16
N GLY A 32 2.49 11.98 -4.40
CA GLY A 32 1.18 11.44 -4.76
C GLY A 32 0.90 10.08 -4.11
N ILE A 33 1.91 9.24 -3.94
CA ILE A 33 1.78 7.89 -3.37
C ILE A 33 1.75 7.89 -1.83
N LEU A 34 2.43 8.85 -1.20
CA LEU A 34 2.54 8.95 0.26
C LEU A 34 1.21 8.85 1.03
N PRO A 35 0.11 9.57 0.67
CA PRO A 35 -1.15 9.46 1.39
C PRO A 35 -1.77 8.05 1.35
N PHE A 36 -1.59 7.33 0.24
CA PHE A 36 -2.08 5.94 0.13
C PHE A 36 -1.30 4.99 1.03
N ILE A 37 0.02 5.17 1.14
CA ILE A 37 0.85 4.40 2.07
C ILE A 37 0.39 4.66 3.52
N VAL A 38 0.13 5.92 3.88
CA VAL A 38 -0.35 6.27 5.22
C VAL A 38 -1.69 5.59 5.52
N ILE A 39 -2.67 5.66 4.63
CA ILE A 39 -3.97 4.99 4.81
C ILE A 39 -3.79 3.47 4.94
N GLN A 40 -2.91 2.88 4.15
CA GLN A 40 -2.62 1.44 4.21
C GLN A 40 -1.97 1.03 5.53
N LEU A 41 -1.05 1.83 6.06
CA LEU A 41 -0.45 1.59 7.37
C LEU A 41 -1.48 1.73 8.49
N ILE A 42 -2.36 2.74 8.44
CA ILE A 42 -3.46 2.88 9.41
C ILE A 42 -4.36 1.64 9.37
N GLY A 43 -4.75 1.18 8.18
CA GLY A 43 -5.51 -0.05 8.00
C GLY A 43 -4.82 -1.27 8.62
N LEU A 44 -3.52 -1.44 8.35
CA LEU A 44 -2.72 -2.53 8.90
C LEU A 44 -2.65 -2.45 10.44
N THR A 45 -2.41 -1.27 11.00
CA THR A 45 -2.38 -1.07 12.45
C THR A 45 -3.73 -1.39 13.08
N MET A 46 -4.84 -0.98 12.47
CA MET A 46 -6.18 -1.33 12.97
C MET A 46 -6.39 -2.84 13.03
N VAL A 47 -5.97 -3.58 11.99
CA VAL A 47 -6.07 -5.05 11.97
C VAL A 47 -5.17 -5.71 13.01
N ILE A 48 -3.98 -5.16 13.25
CA ILE A 48 -3.06 -5.68 14.28
C ILE A 48 -3.66 -5.48 15.69
N LEU A 49 -4.28 -4.31 15.94
CA LEU A 49 -4.86 -4.00 17.25
C LEU A 49 -6.23 -4.68 17.48
N TRP A 50 -7.02 -4.88 16.42
CA TRP A 50 -8.32 -5.54 16.46
C TRP A 50 -8.40 -6.70 15.45
N PRO A 51 -7.78 -7.84 15.76
CA PRO A 51 -7.71 -8.97 14.82
C PRO A 51 -9.08 -9.56 14.50
N GLU A 52 -10.07 -9.40 15.39
CA GLU A 52 -11.45 -9.87 15.19
C GLU A 52 -12.08 -9.31 13.91
N THR A 53 -11.65 -8.12 13.47
CA THR A 53 -12.11 -7.50 12.22
C THR A 53 -11.86 -8.35 10.98
N VAL A 54 -10.83 -9.20 11.00
CA VAL A 54 -10.46 -10.08 9.88
C VAL A 54 -10.58 -11.56 10.22
N THR A 55 -10.57 -11.94 11.50
CA THR A 55 -10.62 -13.36 11.92
C THR A 55 -12.03 -13.89 12.12
N TRP A 56 -13.07 -13.04 12.17
CA TRP A 56 -14.44 -13.48 12.43
C TRP A 56 -14.95 -14.52 11.41
N LEU A 57 -14.66 -14.32 10.12
CA LEU A 57 -15.15 -15.21 9.06
C LEU A 57 -14.46 -16.59 9.10
N PRO A 58 -13.11 -16.68 9.15
CA PRO A 58 -12.43 -17.95 9.39
C PRO A 58 -12.91 -18.66 10.66
N ALA A 59 -13.06 -17.93 11.77
CA ALA A 59 -13.53 -18.49 13.03
C ALA A 59 -14.94 -19.09 12.90
N TRP A 60 -15.83 -18.42 12.16
CA TRP A 60 -17.17 -18.92 11.87
C TRP A 60 -17.17 -20.15 10.96
N LEU A 61 -16.32 -20.17 9.93
CA LEU A 61 -16.20 -21.32 9.02
C LEU A 61 -15.65 -22.56 9.72
N MET A 62 -14.69 -22.41 10.63
CA MET A 62 -14.10 -23.53 11.39
C MET A 62 -15.04 -24.11 12.45
N GLN A 63 -16.11 -23.39 12.83
CA GLN A 63 -17.12 -23.86 13.78
C GLN A 63 -18.26 -24.64 13.12
N ARG A 64 -18.32 -24.69 11.78
CA ARG A 64 -19.24 -25.55 11.02
C ARG A 64 -18.58 -26.87 10.65
#